data_AF-A0A1F2XTW4-F1
#
_entry.id   AF-A0A1F2XTW4-F1
#
_cell.length_a   1.000
_cell.length_b   1.000
_cell.length_c   1.000
_cell.angle_alpha   90.00
_cell.angle_beta   90.00
_cell.angle_gamma   90.00
#
_symmetry.space_group_name_H-M   'P 1'
#
loop_
_entity.id
_entity.type
_entity.pdbx_description
1 polymer ?
#
loop_
_entity_poly.entity_id
_entity_poly.type
_entity_poly.pdbx_seq_one_letter_code
_entity_poly.pdbx_strand_id
1 'polypeptide(L)'
;MTHLDRASLDRLLPATPGSPDWDDVLSRTGAQQRRHRLVVVLAAVAILAVGTASAFAMRAFLVDRGFIGLPPLGATPSTPASGELAISYWVGSPPGANPGRSQAWVYTDGRLIWLRETDPDRARLQGAANRWSTGFLEQRLTRKGVELLRSEIVSSGVFGHDKPPPGSERIPFYTEIAVRMGGRLVPVRWVSDLRSLETRLWDPASWLPASAWTQRRTRAYVPSRYQVCYGGLPTPLEPSRILPLLPPAAADLLRAKGRTRREGRRGWAGGPFVKSYDYCSAVTTREAREIANALARAGAKQRDPVQLNFRVDVPGPKVVDPIRPDDGPVRNTVFITFEPLLPHGEATCSPCG
;
A
#
# COMPACT_ATOMS: atom_id res chain seq x y z
N MET A 1 -37.64 -10.60 98.41
CA MET A 1 -38.06 -11.38 97.23
C MET A 1 -37.49 -10.64 96.02
N THR A 2 -36.33 -11.00 95.46
CA THR A 2 -35.98 -12.28 94.85
C THR A 2 -34.51 -12.64 95.10
N HIS A 3 -34.26 -13.91 95.41
CA HIS A 3 -32.96 -14.50 95.68
C HIS A 3 -32.42 -15.04 94.35
N LEU A 4 -31.44 -14.36 93.74
CA LEU A 4 -30.78 -14.81 92.51
C LEU A 4 -29.70 -15.83 92.87
N ASP A 5 -29.91 -17.06 92.42
CA ASP A 5 -29.05 -18.22 92.63
C ASP A 5 -27.79 -18.15 91.76
N ARG A 6 -26.62 -18.12 92.41
CA ARG A 6 -25.30 -18.00 91.77
C ARG A 6 -24.90 -19.25 90.98
N ALA A 7 -25.57 -20.38 91.18
CA ALA A 7 -25.23 -21.65 90.52
C ALA A 7 -25.63 -21.72 89.03
N SER A 8 -26.41 -20.76 88.51
CA SER A 8 -26.87 -20.77 87.11
C SER A 8 -25.99 -19.98 86.13
N LEU A 9 -24.97 -19.24 86.60
CA LEU A 9 -24.12 -18.39 85.73
C LEU A 9 -22.93 -19.13 85.08
N ASP A 10 -22.53 -20.30 85.59
CA ASP A 10 -21.35 -21.01 85.09
C ASP A 10 -21.63 -21.95 83.89
N ARG A 11 -22.86 -22.02 83.38
CA ARG A 11 -23.22 -22.87 82.22
C ARG A 11 -23.29 -22.15 80.87
N LEU A 12 -23.04 -20.85 80.80
CA LEU A 12 -23.15 -20.06 79.56
C LEU A 12 -21.84 -19.49 79.03
N LEU A 13 -20.69 -19.80 79.63
CA LEU A 13 -19.40 -19.36 79.10
C LEU A 13 -18.79 -20.48 78.24
N PRO A 14 -18.54 -20.25 76.93
CA PRO A 14 -17.82 -21.21 76.10
C PRO A 14 -16.40 -21.42 76.65
N ALA A 15 -15.88 -22.64 76.46
CA ALA A 15 -14.54 -23.02 76.87
C ALA A 15 -13.51 -21.98 76.41
N THR A 16 -12.62 -21.59 77.32
CA THR A 16 -11.54 -20.63 77.06
C THR A 16 -10.74 -21.10 75.85
N PRO A 17 -10.68 -20.34 74.74
CA PRO A 17 -9.86 -20.73 73.60
C PRO A 17 -8.41 -20.82 74.05
N GLY A 18 -7.77 -21.96 73.77
CA GLY A 18 -6.35 -22.17 74.06
C GLY A 18 -5.50 -21.03 73.50
N SER A 19 -4.43 -20.68 74.23
CA SER A 19 -3.48 -19.64 73.84
C SER A 19 -3.15 -19.76 72.35
N PRO A 20 -3.38 -18.71 71.53
CA PRO A 20 -3.11 -18.77 70.11
C PRO A 20 -1.63 -19.09 69.88
N ASP A 21 -1.39 -20.13 69.09
CA ASP A 21 -0.06 -20.53 68.66
C ASP A 21 0.46 -19.50 67.64
N TRP A 22 1.18 -18.51 68.15
CA TRP A 22 1.75 -17.44 67.36
C TRP A 22 2.85 -17.92 66.40
N ASP A 23 3.44 -19.09 66.63
CA ASP A 23 4.44 -19.68 65.73
C ASP A 23 3.77 -20.22 64.45
N ASP A 24 2.54 -20.74 64.55
CA ASP A 24 1.71 -21.11 63.38
C ASP A 24 1.30 -19.85 62.58
N VAL A 25 0.99 -18.74 63.26
CA VAL A 25 0.63 -17.46 62.60
C VAL A 25 1.83 -16.85 61.88
N LEU A 26 3.02 -16.84 62.51
CA LEU A 26 4.24 -16.28 61.92
C LEU A 26 4.80 -17.15 60.79
N SER A 27 4.69 -18.48 60.89
CA SER A 27 5.12 -19.38 59.81
C SER A 27 4.22 -19.29 58.57
N ARG A 28 2.90 -19.11 58.74
CA ARG A 28 1.96 -18.91 57.62
C ARG A 28 2.16 -17.58 56.91
N THR A 29 2.43 -16.50 57.65
CA THR A 29 2.65 -15.17 57.05
C THR A 29 3.96 -15.09 56.26
N GLY A 30 5.05 -15.71 56.73
CA GLY A 30 6.33 -15.74 56.02
C GLY A 30 6.31 -16.55 54.70
N ALA A 31 5.62 -17.68 54.69
CA ALA A 31 5.47 -18.52 53.49
C ALA A 31 4.60 -17.85 52.42
N GLN A 32 3.55 -17.13 52.83
CA GLN A 32 2.64 -16.43 51.94
C GLN A 32 3.31 -15.21 51.27
N GLN A 33 4.19 -14.51 52.00
CA GLN A 33 4.90 -13.34 51.48
C GLN A 33 5.96 -13.71 50.42
N ARG A 34 6.66 -14.84 50.58
CA ARG A 34 7.60 -15.35 49.57
C ARG A 34 6.89 -15.78 48.28
N ARG A 35 5.73 -16.44 48.39
CA ARG A 35 4.92 -16.81 47.22
C ARG A 35 4.40 -15.58 46.47
N HIS A 36 3.92 -14.57 47.19
CA HIS A 36 3.48 -13.32 46.56
C HIS A 36 4.62 -12.59 45.81
N ARG A 37 5.81 -12.49 46.42
CA ARG A 37 6.97 -11.86 45.75
C ARG A 37 7.37 -12.60 44.48
N LEU A 38 7.38 -13.93 44.52
CA LEU A 38 7.74 -14.75 43.36
C LEU A 38 6.71 -14.63 42.22
N VAL A 39 5.42 -14.59 42.56
CA VAL A 39 4.34 -14.37 41.57
C VAL A 39 4.43 -12.98 40.94
N VAL A 40 4.69 -11.93 41.73
CA VAL A 40 4.84 -10.56 41.20
C VAL A 40 6.05 -10.44 40.28
N VAL A 41 7.18 -11.05 40.64
CA VAL A 41 8.38 -11.06 39.79
C VAL A 41 8.12 -11.82 38.49
N LEU A 42 7.50 -13.00 38.54
CA LEU A 42 7.16 -13.76 37.34
C LEU A 42 6.16 -13.02 36.44
N ALA A 43 5.16 -12.35 37.02
CA ALA A 43 4.23 -11.52 36.26
C ALA A 43 4.93 -10.34 35.58
N ALA A 44 5.83 -9.66 36.28
CA ALA A 44 6.62 -8.56 35.70
C ALA A 44 7.53 -9.04 34.57
N VAL A 45 8.20 -10.19 34.73
CA VAL A 45 9.03 -10.81 33.69
C VAL A 45 8.20 -11.23 32.48
N ALA A 46 7.02 -11.82 32.70
CA ALA A 46 6.10 -12.18 31.63
C ALA A 46 5.59 -10.95 30.86
N ILE A 47 5.24 -9.87 31.54
CA ILE A 47 4.83 -8.60 30.91
C ILE A 47 5.99 -8.01 30.08
N LEU A 48 7.22 -8.02 30.60
CA LEU A 48 8.40 -7.57 29.87
C LEU A 48 8.71 -8.43 28.64
N ALA A 49 8.61 -9.76 28.76
CA ALA A 49 8.81 -10.69 27.66
C ALA A 49 7.73 -10.53 26.58
N VAL A 50 6.46 -10.40 26.97
CA VAL A 50 5.36 -10.14 26.03
C VAL A 50 5.51 -8.76 25.38
N GLY A 51 5.86 -7.73 26.14
CA GLY A 51 6.07 -6.36 25.61
C GLY A 51 7.22 -6.29 24.60
N THR A 52 8.35 -6.93 24.90
CA THR A 52 9.51 -6.97 24.00
C THR A 52 9.25 -7.84 22.77
N ALA A 53 8.62 -9.01 22.93
CA ALA A 53 8.22 -9.85 21.80
C ALA A 53 7.18 -9.15 20.90
N SER A 54 6.25 -8.38 21.48
CA SER A 54 5.25 -7.61 20.73
C SER A 54 5.88 -6.45 19.97
N ALA A 55 6.85 -5.75 20.57
CA ALA A 55 7.58 -4.67 19.91
C ALA A 55 8.48 -5.20 18.78
N PHE A 56 9.16 -6.34 18.98
CA PHE A 56 9.93 -7.01 17.92
C PHE A 56 9.02 -7.58 16.82
N ALA A 57 7.88 -8.17 17.17
CA ALA A 57 6.91 -8.66 16.20
C ALA A 57 6.31 -7.50 15.40
N MET A 58 5.92 -6.39 16.04
CA MET A 58 5.45 -5.19 15.32
C MET A 58 6.55 -4.55 14.46
N ARG A 59 7.80 -4.51 14.95
CA ARG A 59 8.92 -3.99 14.16
C ARG A 59 9.18 -4.90 12.96
N ALA A 60 9.33 -6.22 13.13
CA ALA A 60 9.49 -7.15 12.01
C ALA A 60 8.28 -7.11 11.06
N PHE A 61 7.06 -6.92 11.58
CA PHE A 61 5.84 -6.87 10.78
C PHE A 61 5.70 -5.55 9.98
N LEU A 62 6.21 -4.42 10.48
CA LEU A 62 6.11 -3.11 9.81
C LEU A 62 7.39 -2.72 9.06
N VAL A 63 8.54 -3.28 9.43
CA VAL A 63 9.86 -2.85 8.95
C VAL A 63 10.43 -3.81 7.88
N ASP A 64 10.22 -5.11 8.04
CA ASP A 64 10.75 -6.13 7.10
C ASP A 64 9.75 -6.55 6.04
N ARG A 65 8.46 -6.32 6.27
CA ARG A 65 7.43 -6.49 5.24
C ARG A 65 7.45 -5.25 4.35
N GLY A 66 8.10 -5.36 3.19
CA GLY A 66 7.81 -4.45 2.09
C GLY A 66 6.29 -4.41 1.91
N PHE A 67 5.70 -3.24 1.78
CA PHE A 67 4.28 -3.14 1.46
C PHE A 67 4.17 -3.04 -0.05
N ILE A 68 3.06 -3.49 -0.62
CA ILE A 68 2.77 -3.17 -2.02
C ILE A 68 2.70 -1.64 -2.10
N GLY A 69 3.65 -1.08 -2.85
CA GLY A 69 3.97 0.35 -2.84
C GLY A 69 5.37 0.70 -2.33
N LEU A 70 5.90 0.13 -1.23
CA LEU A 70 7.26 0.43 -0.73
C LEU A 70 8.11 -0.82 -0.52
N PRO A 71 9.36 -0.87 -1.03
CA PRO A 71 10.21 -2.04 -0.87
C PRO A 71 10.63 -2.27 0.60
N PRO A 72 11.04 -3.48 0.99
CA PRO A 72 11.57 -3.77 2.33
C PRO A 72 12.74 -2.84 2.73
N LEU A 73 13.04 -2.71 4.02
CA LEU A 73 14.24 -1.97 4.44
C LEU A 73 15.49 -2.63 3.84
N GLY A 74 16.43 -1.81 3.38
CA GLY A 74 17.68 -2.31 2.78
C GLY A 74 17.55 -2.86 1.37
N ALA A 75 16.35 -2.89 0.78
CA ALA A 75 16.18 -3.30 -0.61
C ALA A 75 17.00 -2.38 -1.54
N THR A 76 17.83 -3.00 -2.38
CA THR A 76 18.66 -2.28 -3.36
C THR A 76 17.78 -1.81 -4.52
N PRO A 77 17.77 -0.51 -4.87
CA PRO A 77 17.04 -0.03 -6.04
C PRO A 77 17.46 -0.71 -7.34
N SER A 78 16.50 -0.95 -8.22
CA SER A 78 16.77 -1.43 -9.58
C SER A 78 17.63 -0.41 -10.34
N THR A 79 18.67 -0.90 -11.04
CA THR A 79 19.58 -0.07 -11.84
C THR A 79 19.33 -0.23 -13.34
N PRO A 80 19.68 0.77 -14.18
CA PRO A 80 19.99 2.14 -13.80
C PRO A 80 18.77 2.88 -13.23
N ALA A 81 18.97 3.96 -12.48
CA ALA A 81 17.85 4.69 -11.88
C ALA A 81 16.99 5.43 -12.93
N SER A 82 17.57 5.80 -14.06
CA SER A 82 16.91 6.48 -15.19
C SER A 82 16.94 5.61 -16.45
N GLY A 83 16.08 5.90 -17.43
CA GLY A 83 16.05 5.21 -18.71
C GLY A 83 15.12 5.88 -19.71
N GLU A 84 15.41 5.71 -20.99
CA GLU A 84 14.55 6.20 -22.07
C GLU A 84 13.47 5.16 -22.38
N LEU A 85 12.20 5.57 -22.27
CA LEU A 85 11.05 4.70 -22.53
C LEU A 85 10.90 4.44 -24.03
N ALA A 86 10.97 3.17 -24.44
CA ALA A 86 10.82 2.73 -25.83
C ALA A 86 9.39 2.30 -26.17
N ILE A 87 8.74 1.60 -25.24
CA ILE A 87 7.37 1.10 -25.41
C ILE A 87 6.65 1.26 -24.06
N SER A 88 5.40 1.70 -24.06
CA SER A 88 4.49 1.48 -22.94
C SER A 88 3.21 0.87 -23.45
N TYR A 89 2.63 -0.05 -22.70
CA TYR A 89 1.33 -0.59 -23.06
C TYR A 89 0.48 -0.90 -21.83
N TRP A 90 -0.83 -0.81 -22.02
CA TRP A 90 -1.86 -1.21 -21.10
C TRP A 90 -2.86 -2.06 -21.87
N VAL A 91 -2.88 -3.35 -21.59
CA VAL A 91 -3.69 -4.34 -22.32
C VAL A 91 -4.58 -5.12 -21.36
N GLY A 92 -5.75 -5.53 -21.84
CA GLY A 92 -6.63 -6.45 -21.13
C GLY A 92 -6.06 -7.87 -21.03
N SER A 93 -6.59 -8.65 -20.09
CA SER A 93 -6.32 -10.08 -19.98
C SER A 93 -6.83 -10.82 -21.22
N PRO A 94 -6.08 -11.82 -21.74
CA PRO A 94 -6.54 -12.61 -22.88
C PRO A 94 -7.81 -13.42 -22.53
N PRO A 95 -8.61 -13.83 -23.53
CA PRO A 95 -9.78 -14.67 -23.29
C PRO A 95 -9.44 -15.94 -22.51
N GLY A 96 -10.23 -16.25 -21.47
CA GLY A 96 -10.01 -17.42 -20.61
C GLY A 96 -8.98 -17.23 -19.49
N ALA A 97 -8.30 -16.08 -19.42
CA ALA A 97 -7.54 -15.70 -18.23
C ALA A 97 -8.45 -15.06 -17.17
N ASN A 98 -7.97 -15.00 -15.92
CA ASN A 98 -8.63 -14.22 -14.88
C ASN A 98 -8.75 -12.76 -15.35
N PRO A 99 -9.93 -12.13 -15.19
CA PRO A 99 -10.14 -10.75 -15.62
C PRO A 99 -9.10 -9.86 -14.94
N GLY A 100 -8.38 -9.10 -15.76
CA GLY A 100 -7.27 -8.29 -15.30
C GLY A 100 -6.71 -7.41 -16.39
N ARG A 101 -5.75 -6.56 -16.02
CA ARG A 101 -4.97 -5.75 -16.95
C ARG A 101 -3.49 -5.95 -16.74
N SER A 102 -2.72 -5.81 -17.81
CA SER A 102 -1.27 -5.80 -17.76
C SER A 102 -0.81 -4.45 -18.26
N GLN A 103 -0.07 -3.73 -17.41
CA GLN A 103 0.61 -2.51 -17.77
C GLN A 103 2.11 -2.78 -17.82
N ALA A 104 2.80 -2.28 -18.83
CA ALA A 104 4.24 -2.45 -18.95
C ALA A 104 4.93 -1.26 -19.60
N TRP A 105 6.22 -1.15 -19.28
CA TRP A 105 7.14 -0.14 -19.75
C TRP A 105 8.45 -0.82 -20.15
N VAL A 106 8.82 -0.67 -21.40
CA VAL A 106 10.04 -1.22 -21.99
C VAL A 106 10.98 -0.07 -22.27
N TYR A 107 12.21 -0.18 -21.78
CA TYR A 107 13.25 0.83 -21.94
C TYR A 107 14.23 0.45 -23.05
N THR A 108 14.89 1.45 -23.63
CA THR A 108 15.91 1.25 -24.67
C THR A 108 17.10 0.41 -24.18
N ASP A 109 17.35 0.39 -22.86
CA ASP A 109 18.36 -0.45 -22.21
C ASP A 109 17.92 -1.90 -21.95
N GLY A 110 16.73 -2.28 -22.40
CA GLY A 110 16.19 -3.64 -22.31
C GLY A 110 15.38 -3.93 -21.06
N ARG A 111 15.25 -3.01 -20.09
CA ARG A 111 14.36 -3.27 -18.95
C ARG A 111 12.90 -3.38 -19.41
N LEU A 112 12.23 -4.44 -18.97
CA LEU A 112 10.79 -4.60 -19.04
C LEU A 112 10.28 -4.53 -17.60
N ILE A 113 9.67 -3.39 -17.26
CA ILE A 113 8.98 -3.19 -15.98
C ILE A 113 7.49 -3.37 -16.24
N TRP A 114 6.80 -4.11 -15.40
CA TRP A 114 5.39 -4.41 -15.63
C TRP A 114 4.63 -4.64 -14.34
N LEU A 115 3.34 -4.34 -14.39
CA LEU A 115 2.35 -4.49 -13.35
C LEU A 115 1.21 -5.34 -13.92
N ARG A 116 0.92 -6.46 -13.26
CA ARG A 116 -0.23 -7.30 -13.60
C ARG A 116 -1.28 -7.12 -12.53
N GLU A 117 -2.42 -6.58 -12.92
CA GLU A 117 -3.65 -6.63 -12.15
C GLU A 117 -4.22 -8.05 -12.30
N THR A 118 -3.61 -9.04 -11.66
CA THR A 118 -4.13 -10.41 -11.69
C THR A 118 -4.70 -10.80 -10.34
N ASP A 119 -5.92 -11.31 -10.41
CA ASP A 119 -6.61 -12.14 -9.42
C ASP A 119 -7.03 -11.42 -8.12
N PRO A 120 -8.34 -11.17 -7.89
CA PRO A 120 -8.83 -10.59 -6.65
C PRO A 120 -8.45 -11.43 -5.41
N ASP A 121 -8.19 -12.73 -5.58
CA ASP A 121 -7.80 -13.61 -4.49
C ASP A 121 -6.30 -13.59 -4.16
N ARG A 122 -5.47 -12.85 -4.93
CA ARG A 122 -4.05 -12.54 -4.65
C ARG A 122 -3.12 -13.76 -4.40
N ALA A 123 -3.65 -14.98 -4.48
CA ALA A 123 -2.94 -16.24 -4.23
C ALA A 123 -1.98 -16.61 -5.37
N ARG A 124 -2.10 -15.93 -6.53
CA ARG A 124 -1.35 -16.22 -7.76
C ARG A 124 -0.45 -15.07 -8.21
N LEU A 125 0.05 -14.23 -7.31
CA LEU A 125 1.25 -13.46 -7.61
C LEU A 125 2.39 -14.45 -7.89
N GLN A 126 2.60 -14.78 -9.16
CA GLN A 126 3.59 -15.76 -9.59
C GLN A 126 5.00 -15.15 -9.52
N GLY A 127 5.91 -15.81 -8.81
CA GLY A 127 7.34 -15.48 -8.79
C GLY A 127 7.77 -14.46 -7.73
N ALA A 128 8.70 -13.58 -8.11
CA ALA A 128 9.31 -12.58 -7.22
C ALA A 128 8.36 -11.43 -6.82
N ALA A 129 7.22 -11.28 -7.51
CA ALA A 129 6.09 -10.53 -6.96
C ALA A 129 5.46 -11.39 -5.89
N ASN A 130 5.65 -11.01 -4.64
CA ASN A 130 4.88 -11.55 -3.53
C ASN A 130 4.16 -10.37 -2.88
N ARG A 131 3.32 -10.65 -1.87
CA ARG A 131 2.66 -9.60 -1.07
C ARG A 131 3.63 -8.58 -0.43
N TRP A 132 4.94 -8.80 -0.53
CA TRP A 132 6.01 -7.96 -0.01
C TRP A 132 6.78 -7.17 -1.08
N SER A 133 6.44 -7.30 -2.37
CA SER A 133 7.02 -6.48 -3.43
C SER A 133 6.14 -5.28 -3.73
N THR A 134 6.66 -4.32 -4.50
CA THR A 134 5.91 -3.14 -4.96
C THR A 134 4.70 -3.48 -5.86
N GLY A 135 4.50 -4.75 -6.21
CA GLY A 135 3.60 -5.19 -7.27
C GLY A 135 4.23 -5.10 -8.66
N PHE A 136 5.32 -4.33 -8.81
CA PHE A 136 6.05 -4.21 -10.05
C PHE A 136 7.09 -5.30 -10.19
N LEU A 137 7.14 -5.84 -11.39
CA LEU A 137 8.05 -6.87 -11.80
C LEU A 137 9.06 -6.30 -12.80
N GLU A 138 10.26 -6.86 -12.84
CA GLU A 138 11.30 -6.52 -13.81
C GLU A 138 11.83 -7.78 -14.48
N GLN A 139 12.00 -7.72 -15.79
CA GLN A 139 12.79 -8.62 -16.62
C GLN A 139 13.74 -7.81 -17.50
N ARG A 140 14.67 -8.47 -18.21
CA ARG A 140 15.57 -7.80 -19.14
C ARG A 140 15.60 -8.46 -20.50
N LEU A 141 15.21 -7.68 -21.49
CA LEU A 141 15.41 -7.95 -22.90
C LEU A 141 16.86 -7.61 -23.29
N THR A 142 17.33 -8.23 -24.36
CA THR A 142 18.47 -7.71 -25.13
C THR A 142 18.01 -6.55 -26.00
N ARG A 143 18.93 -5.77 -26.58
CA ARG A 143 18.58 -4.75 -27.58
C ARG A 143 17.76 -5.34 -28.73
N LYS A 144 18.14 -6.53 -29.20
CA LYS A 144 17.38 -7.28 -30.22
C LYS A 144 15.98 -7.66 -29.72
N GLY A 145 15.83 -8.03 -28.45
CA GLY A 145 14.52 -8.33 -27.86
C GLY A 145 13.58 -7.12 -27.79
N VAL A 146 14.12 -5.94 -27.45
CA VAL A 146 13.34 -4.67 -27.50
C VAL A 146 12.87 -4.40 -28.92
N GLU A 147 13.75 -4.56 -29.91
CA GLU A 147 13.40 -4.36 -31.33
C GLU A 147 12.37 -5.36 -31.83
N LEU A 148 12.46 -6.64 -31.47
CA LEU A 148 11.45 -7.65 -31.83
C LEU A 148 10.07 -7.29 -31.27
N LEU A 149 10.00 -6.90 -30.00
CA LEU A 149 8.75 -6.47 -29.37
C LEU A 149 8.19 -5.20 -30.04
N ARG A 150 9.06 -4.25 -30.37
CA ARG A 150 8.69 -3.04 -31.11
C ARG A 150 8.16 -3.35 -32.50
N SER A 151 8.86 -4.20 -33.26
CA SER A 151 8.47 -4.61 -34.61
C SER A 151 7.13 -5.35 -34.61
N GLU A 152 6.90 -6.22 -33.64
CA GLU A 152 5.61 -6.90 -33.45
C GLU A 152 4.48 -5.87 -33.33
N ILE A 153 4.61 -4.91 -32.42
CA ILE A 153 3.62 -3.86 -32.21
C ILE A 153 3.40 -3.02 -33.48
N VAL A 154 4.47 -2.57 -34.13
CA VAL A 154 4.36 -1.71 -35.33
C VAL A 154 3.74 -2.48 -36.51
N SER A 155 4.11 -3.76 -36.68
CA SER A 155 3.61 -4.63 -37.76
C SER A 155 2.14 -5.02 -37.60
N SER A 156 1.56 -4.85 -36.41
CA SER A 156 0.16 -5.17 -36.14
C SER A 156 -0.85 -4.26 -36.86
N GLY A 157 -0.39 -3.16 -37.46
CA GLY A 157 -1.25 -2.19 -38.17
C GLY A 157 -1.90 -1.15 -37.27
N VAL A 158 -1.74 -1.23 -35.94
CA VAL A 158 -2.40 -0.30 -34.99
C VAL A 158 -1.97 1.16 -35.16
N PHE A 159 -0.80 1.41 -35.73
CA PHE A 159 -0.29 2.75 -36.01
C PHE A 159 -0.73 3.32 -37.38
N GLY A 160 -1.50 2.57 -38.16
CA GLY A 160 -1.99 3.00 -39.48
C GLY A 160 -3.27 3.84 -39.45
N HIS A 161 -3.83 4.11 -38.27
CA HIS A 161 -5.12 4.80 -38.12
C HIS A 161 -4.98 6.09 -37.31
N ASP A 162 -5.18 7.23 -37.98
CA ASP A 162 -4.99 8.56 -37.39
C ASP A 162 -6.09 9.00 -36.42
N LYS A 163 -7.21 8.26 -36.34
CA LYS A 163 -8.37 8.64 -35.51
C LYS A 163 -8.82 7.51 -34.59
N PRO A 164 -8.94 7.77 -33.27
CA PRO A 164 -9.58 6.82 -32.39
C PRO A 164 -11.05 6.66 -32.82
N PRO A 165 -11.66 5.48 -32.66
CA PRO A 165 -13.03 5.25 -33.10
C PRO A 165 -14.00 6.29 -32.49
N PRO A 166 -15.02 6.77 -33.23
CA PRO A 166 -16.04 7.65 -32.65
C PRO A 166 -16.65 7.02 -31.40
N GLY A 167 -16.80 7.80 -30.32
CA GLY A 167 -17.33 7.31 -29.03
C GLY A 167 -16.29 6.66 -28.11
N SER A 168 -15.03 6.58 -28.53
CA SER A 168 -13.89 6.15 -27.70
C SER A 168 -13.49 7.13 -26.58
N GLU A 169 -14.28 8.16 -26.30
CA GLU A 169 -14.06 9.04 -25.14
C GLU A 169 -14.82 8.56 -23.90
N ARG A 170 -15.75 7.61 -24.04
CA ARG A 170 -16.74 7.25 -23.00
C ARG A 170 -16.52 5.90 -22.32
N ILE A 171 -15.60 5.06 -22.79
CA ILE A 171 -15.42 3.69 -22.27
C ILE A 171 -14.07 3.62 -21.53
N PRO A 172 -14.02 3.45 -20.21
CA PRO A 172 -12.76 3.47 -19.45
C PRO A 172 -11.84 2.24 -19.65
N PHE A 173 -12.00 1.47 -20.74
CA PHE A 173 -11.41 0.14 -20.93
C PHE A 173 -10.59 0.02 -22.23
N TYR A 174 -9.83 1.05 -22.60
CA TYR A 174 -9.02 0.98 -23.82
C TYR A 174 -7.70 0.26 -23.62
N THR A 175 -7.31 -0.47 -24.66
CA THR A 175 -5.91 -0.83 -24.85
C THR A 175 -5.17 0.43 -25.28
N GLU A 176 -4.17 0.84 -24.49
CA GLU A 176 -3.29 1.98 -24.80
C GLU A 176 -1.90 1.43 -25.08
N ILE A 177 -1.33 1.77 -26.24
CA ILE A 177 0.02 1.36 -26.63
C ILE A 177 0.75 2.60 -27.12
N ALA A 178 1.93 2.88 -26.58
CA ALA A 178 2.82 3.90 -27.10
C ALA A 178 4.16 3.30 -27.50
N VAL A 179 4.66 3.67 -28.68
CA VAL A 179 5.93 3.19 -29.22
C VAL A 179 6.79 4.37 -29.65
N ARG A 180 8.09 4.29 -29.35
CA ARG A 180 9.07 5.28 -29.80
C ARG A 180 9.37 5.12 -31.29
N MET A 181 8.97 6.11 -32.08
CA MET A 181 9.18 6.20 -33.52
C MET A 181 9.78 7.56 -33.87
N GLY A 182 10.97 7.58 -34.49
CA GLY A 182 11.65 8.83 -34.83
C GLY A 182 11.93 9.75 -33.64
N GLY A 183 12.33 9.18 -32.49
CA GLY A 183 12.68 9.94 -31.28
C GLY A 183 11.50 10.41 -30.41
N ARG A 184 10.26 10.17 -30.83
CA ARG A 184 9.04 10.51 -30.06
C ARG A 184 8.24 9.27 -29.71
N LEU A 185 7.62 9.25 -28.53
CA LEU A 185 6.59 8.27 -28.19
C LEU A 185 5.30 8.63 -28.93
N VAL A 186 4.81 7.70 -29.74
CA VAL A 186 3.54 7.84 -30.45
C VAL A 186 2.52 6.96 -29.74
N PRO A 187 1.51 7.52 -29.06
CA PRO A 187 0.45 6.74 -28.43
C PRO A 187 -0.66 6.39 -29.43
N VAL A 188 -1.23 5.21 -29.29
CA VAL A 188 -2.43 4.74 -29.97
C VAL A 188 -3.38 4.20 -28.91
N ARG A 189 -4.64 4.62 -28.99
CA ARG A 189 -5.74 4.10 -28.18
C ARG A 189 -6.67 3.31 -29.08
N TRP A 190 -7.05 2.13 -28.64
CA TRP A 190 -7.73 1.19 -29.49
C TRP A 190 -8.87 0.46 -28.77
N VAL A 191 -9.92 0.12 -29.54
CA VAL A 191 -11.16 -0.49 -29.05
C VAL A 191 -11.53 -1.78 -29.81
N SER A 192 -10.77 -2.19 -30.84
CA SER A 192 -11.10 -3.37 -31.65
C SER A 192 -10.16 -4.56 -31.42
N ASP A 193 -10.48 -5.71 -32.04
CA ASP A 193 -9.94 -7.04 -31.75
C ASP A 193 -8.44 -7.16 -32.09
N LEU A 194 -7.58 -6.80 -31.14
CA LEU A 194 -6.14 -7.03 -31.16
C LEU A 194 -5.76 -8.26 -30.34
N ARG A 195 -6.65 -9.25 -30.17
CA ARG A 195 -6.46 -10.37 -29.23
C ARG A 195 -5.09 -11.06 -29.38
N SER A 196 -4.61 -11.23 -30.61
CA SER A 196 -3.30 -11.85 -30.85
C SER A 196 -2.16 -11.01 -30.28
N LEU A 197 -2.17 -9.69 -30.54
CA LEU A 197 -1.17 -8.76 -30.00
C LEU A 197 -1.31 -8.63 -28.49
N GLU A 198 -2.53 -8.50 -27.95
CA GLU A 198 -2.78 -8.40 -26.51
C GLU A 198 -2.27 -9.64 -25.77
N THR A 199 -2.50 -10.84 -26.31
CA THR A 199 -1.95 -12.09 -25.74
C THR A 199 -0.42 -12.07 -25.72
N ARG A 200 0.21 -11.60 -26.80
CA ARG A 200 1.68 -11.48 -26.91
C ARG A 200 2.25 -10.41 -25.97
N LEU A 201 1.56 -9.31 -25.78
CA LEU A 201 1.96 -8.22 -24.86
C LEU A 201 1.71 -8.58 -23.40
N TRP A 202 0.66 -9.36 -23.13
CA TRP A 202 0.35 -9.87 -21.81
C TRP A 202 1.45 -10.79 -21.27
N ASP A 203 2.01 -11.66 -22.12
CA ASP A 203 3.11 -12.55 -21.75
C ASP A 203 4.20 -12.59 -22.84
N PRO A 204 5.10 -11.59 -22.90
CA PRO A 204 6.16 -11.56 -23.91
C PRO A 204 7.09 -12.78 -23.84
N ALA A 205 7.24 -13.40 -22.67
CA ALA A 205 8.08 -14.57 -22.47
C ALA A 205 7.52 -15.83 -23.14
N SER A 206 6.25 -15.86 -23.53
CA SER A 206 5.62 -17.00 -24.21
C SER A 206 6.03 -17.14 -25.69
N TRP A 207 6.38 -16.03 -26.36
CA TRP A 207 6.61 -16.02 -27.81
C TRP A 207 7.96 -15.42 -28.23
N LEU A 208 8.58 -14.54 -27.42
CA LEU A 208 9.90 -14.02 -27.73
C LEU A 208 10.95 -15.15 -27.64
N PRO A 209 11.88 -15.25 -28.61
CA PRO A 209 12.90 -16.30 -28.61
C PRO A 209 13.86 -16.14 -27.42
N ALA A 210 14.52 -17.22 -27.00
CA ALA A 210 15.43 -17.19 -25.85
C ALA A 210 16.55 -16.12 -25.99
N SER A 211 17.03 -15.86 -27.21
CA SER A 211 18.03 -14.83 -27.51
C SER A 211 17.54 -13.38 -27.37
N ALA A 212 16.24 -13.17 -27.21
CA ALA A 212 15.65 -11.86 -26.91
C ALA A 212 15.87 -11.45 -25.44
N TRP A 213 16.36 -12.34 -24.57
CA TRP A 213 16.42 -12.11 -23.13
C TRP A 213 17.86 -12.07 -22.60
N THR A 214 18.19 -10.99 -21.91
CA THR A 214 19.36 -10.94 -21.02
C THR A 214 19.02 -11.60 -19.68
N GLN A 215 17.81 -11.38 -19.19
CA GLN A 215 17.27 -11.98 -17.97
C GLN A 215 15.79 -12.29 -18.16
N ARG A 216 15.48 -13.54 -18.51
CA ARG A 216 14.10 -14.03 -18.70
C ARG A 216 13.38 -14.25 -17.37
N ARG A 217 14.09 -14.55 -16.29
CA ARG A 217 13.48 -14.73 -14.97
C ARG A 217 13.04 -13.40 -14.38
N THR A 218 11.78 -13.34 -13.98
CA THR A 218 11.18 -12.19 -13.32
C THR A 218 11.78 -11.96 -11.94
N ARG A 219 12.09 -10.69 -11.63
CA ARG A 219 12.44 -10.23 -10.27
C ARG A 219 11.51 -9.08 -9.84
N ALA A 220 11.51 -8.73 -8.56
CA ALA A 220 10.83 -7.53 -8.10
C ALA A 220 11.54 -6.28 -8.63
N TYR A 221 10.76 -5.30 -9.12
CA TYR A 221 11.28 -3.96 -9.39
C TYR A 221 11.32 -3.16 -8.09
N VAL A 222 12.46 -2.56 -7.79
CA VAL A 222 12.65 -1.70 -6.61
C VAL A 222 12.84 -0.25 -7.09
N PRO A 223 11.84 0.62 -6.95
CA PRO A 223 11.96 2.02 -7.33
C PRO A 223 13.03 2.73 -6.51
N SER A 224 13.81 3.59 -7.17
CA SER A 224 14.78 4.47 -6.51
C SER A 224 14.12 5.70 -5.88
N ARG A 225 12.94 6.08 -6.38
CA ARG A 225 12.18 7.27 -5.99
C ARG A 225 10.69 7.01 -6.07
N TYR A 226 9.95 7.88 -5.41
CA TYR A 226 8.50 7.89 -5.35
C TYR A 226 7.96 9.28 -5.64
N GLN A 227 6.73 9.34 -6.09
CA GLN A 227 5.91 10.51 -6.14
C GLN A 227 4.82 10.37 -5.08
N VAL A 228 4.85 11.26 -4.09
CA VAL A 228 3.79 11.34 -3.06
C VAL A 228 2.80 12.40 -3.50
N CYS A 229 1.61 11.97 -3.87
CA CYS A 229 0.52 12.85 -4.26
C CYS A 229 -0.51 12.96 -3.15
N TYR A 230 -1.04 14.16 -2.93
CA TYR A 230 -2.10 14.37 -1.96
C TYR A 230 -3.12 15.39 -2.43
N GLY A 231 -4.38 15.18 -2.07
CA GLY A 231 -5.50 16.01 -2.51
C GLY A 231 -6.74 15.80 -1.65
N GLY A 232 -7.62 16.81 -1.63
CA GLY A 232 -8.89 16.77 -0.92
C GLY A 232 -10.03 16.33 -1.83
N LEU A 233 -10.96 15.55 -1.27
CA LEU A 233 -12.23 15.19 -1.90
C LEU A 233 -13.37 15.31 -0.89
N PRO A 234 -14.62 15.54 -1.36
CA PRO A 234 -14.99 15.76 -2.76
C PRO A 234 -14.66 17.17 -3.25
N THR A 235 -14.40 18.11 -2.35
CA THR A 235 -13.93 19.45 -2.72
C THR A 235 -12.40 19.45 -2.77
N PRO A 236 -11.79 19.95 -3.86
CA PRO A 236 -10.35 20.15 -3.89
C PRO A 236 -9.89 21.04 -2.73
N LEU A 237 -8.78 20.66 -2.10
CA LEU A 237 -8.19 21.41 -0.99
C LEU A 237 -6.79 21.86 -1.37
N GLU A 238 -6.46 23.13 -1.10
CA GLU A 238 -5.12 23.66 -1.30
C GLU A 238 -4.12 23.07 -0.28
N PRO A 239 -2.81 23.04 -0.58
CA PRO A 239 -1.80 22.45 0.29
C PRO A 239 -1.73 23.13 1.65
N SER A 240 -1.99 24.44 1.72
CA SER A 240 -2.02 25.20 2.98
C SER A 240 -3.11 24.71 3.94
N ARG A 241 -4.17 24.06 3.43
CA ARG A 241 -5.21 23.42 4.24
C ARG A 241 -4.94 21.95 4.53
N ILE A 242 -4.23 21.26 3.63
CA ILE A 242 -3.94 19.83 3.79
C ILE A 242 -2.77 19.60 4.75
N LEU A 243 -1.65 20.30 4.53
CA LEU A 243 -0.39 20.01 5.25
C LEU A 243 -0.51 20.17 6.78
N PRO A 244 -1.27 21.13 7.35
CA PRO A 244 -1.51 21.20 8.79
C PRO A 244 -2.31 20.03 9.37
N LEU A 245 -3.01 19.25 8.54
CA LEU A 245 -3.78 18.07 8.96
C LEU A 245 -2.91 16.80 8.99
N LEU A 246 -1.72 16.84 8.41
CA LEU A 246 -0.81 15.70 8.39
C LEU A 246 0.06 15.69 9.65
N PRO A 247 0.58 14.51 10.07
CA PRO A 247 1.57 14.43 11.13
C PRO A 247 2.77 15.34 10.82
N PRO A 248 3.35 16.06 11.81
CA PRO A 248 4.40 17.06 11.56
C PRO A 248 5.55 16.55 10.69
N ALA A 249 6.08 15.36 10.98
CA ALA A 249 7.16 14.76 10.20
C ALA A 249 6.81 14.56 8.71
N ALA A 250 5.58 14.13 8.40
CA ALA A 250 5.12 14.01 7.02
C ALA A 250 4.91 15.37 6.37
N ALA A 251 4.31 16.31 7.10
CA ALA A 251 4.04 17.66 6.61
C ALA A 251 5.34 18.41 6.29
N ASP A 252 6.35 18.33 7.15
CA ASP A 252 7.64 19.00 6.97
C ASP A 252 8.40 18.45 5.76
N LEU A 253 8.44 17.12 5.60
CA LEU A 253 9.03 16.48 4.42
C LEU A 253 8.34 16.95 3.13
N LEU A 254 7.01 17.01 3.09
CA LEU A 254 6.26 17.47 1.92
C LEU A 254 6.38 18.98 1.69
N ARG A 255 6.52 19.79 2.76
CA ARG A 255 6.75 21.24 2.64
C ARG A 255 8.09 21.54 1.99
N ALA A 256 9.12 20.79 2.35
CA ALA A 256 10.49 20.98 1.88
C ALA A 256 10.74 20.57 0.42
N LYS A 257 9.76 19.92 -0.24
CA LYS A 257 9.87 19.51 -1.64
C LYS A 257 9.12 20.45 -2.58
N GLY A 258 9.67 20.60 -3.78
CA GLY A 258 8.94 21.20 -4.90
C GLY A 258 7.70 20.36 -5.23
N ARG A 259 6.61 21.04 -5.59
CA ARG A 259 5.30 20.41 -5.83
C ARG A 259 4.82 20.71 -7.22
N THR A 260 4.31 19.69 -7.91
CA THR A 260 3.58 19.86 -9.16
C THR A 260 2.09 19.67 -8.90
N ARG A 261 1.26 20.57 -9.43
CA ARG A 261 -0.20 20.39 -9.41
C ARG A 261 -0.60 19.48 -10.55
N ARG A 262 -1.25 18.36 -10.23
CA ARG A 262 -1.86 17.44 -11.19
C ARG A 262 -3.36 17.69 -11.22
N GLU A 263 -3.86 18.12 -12.37
CA GLU A 263 -5.30 18.24 -12.62
C GLU A 263 -5.84 16.87 -13.05
N GLY A 264 -6.99 16.49 -12.50
CA GLY A 264 -7.67 15.25 -12.86
C GLY A 264 -9.16 15.38 -12.66
N ARG A 265 -9.87 14.30 -12.96
CA ARG A 265 -11.29 14.17 -12.67
C ARG A 265 -11.49 12.95 -11.78
N ARG A 266 -12.26 13.09 -10.71
CA ARG A 266 -12.64 11.96 -9.85
C ARG A 266 -14.16 11.89 -9.77
N GLY A 267 -14.67 10.68 -9.83
CA GLY A 267 -16.09 10.36 -9.74
C GLY A 267 -16.24 8.97 -9.15
N TRP A 268 -17.48 8.50 -9.09
CA TRP A 268 -17.80 7.11 -8.78
C TRP A 268 -18.64 6.54 -9.91
N ALA A 269 -18.75 5.21 -10.00
CA ALA A 269 -19.63 4.57 -10.98
C ALA A 269 -21.06 5.09 -10.85
N GLY A 270 -21.58 5.72 -11.90
CA GLY A 270 -22.92 6.35 -11.93
C GLY A 270 -22.99 7.78 -11.36
N GLY A 271 -21.88 8.36 -10.90
CA GLY A 271 -21.81 9.75 -10.41
C GLY A 271 -21.13 10.72 -11.38
N PRO A 272 -21.34 12.04 -11.20
CA PRO A 272 -20.61 13.03 -11.99
C PRO A 272 -19.11 13.00 -11.66
N PHE A 273 -18.29 13.13 -12.70
CA PHE A 273 -16.86 13.36 -12.54
C PHE A 273 -16.59 14.81 -12.20
N VAL A 274 -16.21 15.09 -10.95
CA VAL A 274 -15.82 16.42 -10.48
C VAL A 274 -14.35 16.68 -10.74
N LYS A 275 -14.02 17.95 -10.95
CA LYS A 275 -12.63 18.40 -11.08
C LYS A 275 -11.89 18.14 -9.76
N SER A 276 -10.70 17.58 -9.85
CA SER A 276 -9.84 17.27 -8.70
C SER A 276 -8.44 17.81 -8.94
N TYR A 277 -7.77 18.23 -7.86
CA TYR A 277 -6.38 18.63 -7.88
C TYR A 277 -5.61 17.80 -6.87
N ASP A 278 -4.52 17.19 -7.34
CA ASP A 278 -3.51 16.56 -6.49
C ASP A 278 -2.24 17.40 -6.52
N TYR A 279 -1.52 17.42 -5.41
CA TYR A 279 -0.20 18.03 -5.30
C TYR A 279 0.80 16.93 -5.09
N CYS A 280 1.76 16.83 -5.99
CA CYS A 280 2.69 15.72 -6.02
C CYS A 280 4.11 16.20 -5.76
N SER A 281 4.83 15.47 -4.91
CA SER A 281 6.22 15.73 -4.57
C SER A 281 7.06 14.49 -4.86
N ALA A 282 8.16 14.65 -5.60
CA ALA A 282 9.11 13.57 -5.81
C ALA A 282 10.01 13.43 -4.56
N VAL A 283 10.07 12.22 -4.01
CA VAL A 283 10.82 11.88 -2.79
C VAL A 283 11.68 10.64 -3.02
N THR A 284 12.70 10.46 -2.19
CA THR A 284 13.48 9.21 -2.14
C THR A 284 12.67 8.08 -1.51
N THR A 285 13.07 6.83 -1.74
CA THR A 285 12.46 5.66 -1.08
C THR A 285 12.52 5.73 0.46
N ARG A 286 13.58 6.34 1.01
CA ARG A 286 13.71 6.56 2.46
C ARG A 286 12.66 7.56 2.96
N GLU A 287 12.56 8.72 2.32
CA GLU A 287 11.59 9.77 2.68
C GLU A 287 10.14 9.28 2.52
N ALA A 288 9.84 8.53 1.45
CA ALA A 288 8.54 7.91 1.25
C ALA A 288 8.15 7.01 2.44
N ARG A 289 9.10 6.21 2.94
CA ARG A 289 8.90 5.38 4.12
C ARG A 289 8.69 6.20 5.40
N GLU A 290 9.43 7.28 5.57
CA GLU A 290 9.28 8.18 6.72
C GLU A 290 7.88 8.81 6.74
N ILE A 291 7.38 9.28 5.60
CA ILE A 291 6.02 9.83 5.45
C ILE A 291 4.98 8.75 5.76
N ALA A 292 5.09 7.56 5.15
CA ALA A 292 4.15 6.46 5.37
C ALA A 292 4.11 6.03 6.85
N ASN A 293 5.27 5.91 7.50
CA ASN A 293 5.38 5.58 8.91
C ASN A 293 4.78 6.66 9.82
N ALA A 294 4.97 7.93 9.49
CA ALA A 294 4.37 9.04 10.23
C ALA A 294 2.83 9.00 10.15
N LEU A 295 2.28 8.74 8.96
CA LEU A 295 0.84 8.58 8.74
C LEU A 295 0.28 7.38 9.53
N ALA A 296 0.94 6.21 9.43
CA ALA A 296 0.51 5.00 10.13
C ALA A 296 0.52 5.19 11.66
N ARG A 297 1.58 5.79 12.22
CA ARG A 297 1.67 6.06 13.67
C ARG A 297 0.61 7.04 14.17
N ALA A 298 0.15 7.95 13.32
CA ALA A 298 -0.94 8.87 13.63
C ALA A 298 -2.33 8.24 13.46
N GLY A 299 -2.42 6.95 13.14
CA GLY A 299 -3.68 6.24 12.96
C GLY A 299 -4.39 6.59 11.65
N ALA A 300 -3.69 7.16 10.66
CA ALA A 300 -4.27 7.39 9.34
C ALA A 300 -4.71 6.04 8.73
N LYS A 301 -5.96 5.98 8.25
CA LYS A 301 -6.54 4.73 7.74
C LYS A 301 -5.94 4.42 6.37
N GLN A 302 -5.34 3.26 6.21
CA GLN A 302 -4.97 2.75 4.88
C GLN A 302 -6.23 2.26 4.18
N ARG A 303 -6.53 2.80 2.99
CA ARG A 303 -7.77 2.48 2.25
C ARG A 303 -7.74 1.08 1.65
N ASP A 304 -6.59 0.68 1.13
CA ASP A 304 -6.37 -0.61 0.50
C ASP A 304 -5.03 -1.17 1.01
N PRO A 305 -4.97 -2.39 1.59
CA PRO A 305 -3.69 -2.99 1.99
C PRO A 305 -2.69 -3.18 0.83
N VAL A 306 -3.16 -3.12 -0.43
CA VAL A 306 -2.34 -3.31 -1.65
C VAL A 306 -1.83 -1.98 -2.22
N GLN A 307 -2.52 -0.88 -1.97
CA GLN A 307 -2.05 0.42 -2.43
C GLN A 307 -1.62 1.20 -1.20
N LEU A 308 -0.41 1.74 -1.24
CA LEU A 308 0.01 2.67 -0.20
C LEU A 308 -0.76 4.00 -0.40
N ASN A 309 -1.98 4.00 0.13
CA ASN A 309 -2.97 5.07 0.03
C ASN A 309 -3.57 5.30 1.41
N PHE A 310 -3.24 6.45 2.00
CA PHE A 310 -3.73 6.85 3.31
C PHE A 310 -4.89 7.82 3.18
N ARG A 311 -5.79 7.70 4.15
CA ARG A 311 -6.96 8.55 4.32
C ARG A 311 -6.84 9.33 5.62
N VAL A 312 -6.99 10.66 5.53
CA VAL A 312 -7.15 11.55 6.70
C VAL A 312 -8.48 12.28 6.56
N ASP A 313 -9.39 12.06 7.50
CA ASP A 313 -10.70 12.70 7.51
C ASP A 313 -10.57 14.16 7.99
N VAL A 314 -11.20 15.08 7.27
CA VAL A 314 -11.24 16.50 7.63
C VAL A 314 -12.56 16.78 8.35
N PRO A 315 -12.54 17.19 9.63
CA PRO A 315 -13.77 17.50 10.36
C PRO A 315 -14.56 18.65 9.72
N GLY A 316 -15.90 18.56 9.76
CA GLY A 316 -16.79 19.66 9.45
C GLY A 316 -18.10 19.23 8.76
N PRO A 317 -19.00 20.18 8.47
CA PRO A 317 -20.24 19.91 7.75
C PRO A 317 -19.94 19.53 6.29
N LYS A 318 -20.67 18.52 5.77
CA LYS A 318 -20.59 18.11 4.37
C LYS A 318 -21.08 19.21 3.44
N VAL A 319 -20.41 19.35 2.29
CA VAL A 319 -20.73 20.36 1.26
C VAL A 319 -21.12 19.72 -0.08
N VAL A 320 -21.19 18.38 -0.15
CA VAL A 320 -21.57 17.66 -1.37
C VAL A 320 -23.06 17.38 -1.39
N ASP A 321 -23.71 17.88 -2.44
CA ASP A 321 -25.06 17.52 -2.85
C ASP A 321 -24.96 16.62 -4.11
N PRO A 322 -25.55 15.41 -4.13
CA PRO A 322 -26.28 14.75 -3.05
C PRO A 322 -25.37 14.05 -2.03
N ILE A 323 -25.77 14.11 -0.77
CA ILE A 323 -25.17 13.36 0.33
C ILE A 323 -25.53 11.88 0.16
N ARG A 324 -24.54 10.99 0.07
CA ARG A 324 -24.79 9.55 0.22
C ARG A 324 -25.31 9.27 1.65
N PRO A 325 -26.45 8.57 1.82
CA PRO A 325 -27.07 8.35 3.13
C PRO A 325 -26.15 7.67 4.17
N ASP A 326 -25.23 6.82 3.71
CA ASP A 326 -24.42 5.96 4.60
C ASP A 326 -23.11 6.59 5.09
N ASP A 327 -22.75 7.76 4.58
CA ASP A 327 -21.50 8.41 4.94
C ASP A 327 -21.77 9.37 6.13
N GLY A 328 -21.12 9.15 7.29
CA GLY A 328 -21.20 10.04 8.47
C GLY A 328 -20.71 11.49 8.23
N PRO A 329 -20.51 12.32 9.28
CA PRO A 329 -20.25 13.77 9.17
C PRO A 329 -18.80 14.12 8.78
N VAL A 330 -18.34 13.67 7.62
CA VAL A 330 -17.00 13.98 7.08
C VAL A 330 -17.11 15.06 5.99
N ARG A 331 -16.54 16.26 6.23
CA ARG A 331 -16.58 17.40 5.29
C ARG A 331 -15.80 17.14 4.02
N ASN A 332 -14.59 16.65 4.19
CA ASN A 332 -13.66 16.28 3.13
C ASN A 332 -12.77 15.14 3.64
N THR A 333 -12.11 14.48 2.71
CA THR A 333 -11.15 13.43 2.94
C THR A 333 -9.89 13.79 2.17
N VAL A 334 -8.76 13.84 2.87
CA VAL A 334 -7.45 13.94 2.25
C VAL A 334 -6.99 12.52 1.91
N PHE A 335 -6.66 12.32 0.64
CA PHE A 335 -6.00 11.11 0.17
C PHE A 335 -4.52 11.39 -0.01
N ILE A 336 -3.67 10.47 0.41
CA ILE A 336 -2.22 10.53 0.22
C ILE A 336 -1.79 9.23 -0.46
N THR A 337 -1.35 9.30 -1.71
CA THR A 337 -0.90 8.16 -2.51
C THR A 337 0.60 8.17 -2.71
N PHE A 338 1.20 6.99 -2.78
CA PHE A 338 2.61 6.79 -3.07
C PHE A 338 2.73 6.04 -4.38
N GLU A 339 3.18 6.73 -5.41
CA GLU A 339 3.33 6.20 -6.76
C GLU A 339 4.82 5.99 -7.05
N PRO A 340 5.27 4.79 -7.48
CA PRO A 340 6.67 4.60 -7.83
C PRO A 340 7.02 5.46 -9.05
N LEU A 341 8.15 6.16 -8.96
CA LEU A 341 8.71 6.83 -10.14
C LEU A 341 9.44 5.80 -10.99
N LEU A 342 9.04 5.72 -12.26
CA LEU A 342 9.69 4.88 -13.23
C LEU A 342 10.96 5.53 -13.78
N PRO A 343 11.85 4.75 -14.43
CA PRO A 343 13.12 5.26 -14.94
C PRO A 343 13.00 6.45 -15.92
N HIS A 344 11.86 6.66 -16.58
CA HIS A 344 11.65 7.82 -17.46
C HIS A 344 11.15 9.08 -16.71
N GLY A 345 11.04 9.02 -15.38
CA GLY A 345 10.71 10.17 -14.54
C GLY A 345 9.22 10.41 -14.31
N GLU A 346 8.34 9.58 -14.86
CA GLU A 346 6.91 9.67 -14.60
C GLU A 346 6.47 8.64 -13.55
N ALA A 347 5.44 9.03 -12.80
CA ALA A 347 4.78 8.14 -11.85
C ALA A 347 3.68 7.35 -12.55
N THR A 348 3.58 6.07 -12.22
CA THR A 348 2.47 5.24 -12.67
C THR A 348 1.31 5.45 -11.74
N CYS A 349 0.19 5.96 -12.25
CA CYS A 349 -1.03 5.99 -11.47
C CYS A 349 -1.63 4.57 -11.40
N SER A 350 -1.19 3.76 -10.43
CA SER A 350 -1.75 2.44 -10.15
C SER A 350 -3.29 2.42 -9.97
N PRO A 351 -3.97 3.50 -9.50
CA PRO A 351 -5.43 3.54 -9.44
C PRO A 351 -6.15 4.26 -10.59
N CYS A 352 -5.46 4.74 -11.65
CA CYS A 352 -6.11 5.47 -12.75
C CYS A 352 -6.75 4.55 -13.83
N GLY A 353 -7.05 3.30 -13.46
CA GLY A 353 -7.70 2.29 -14.32
C GLY A 353 -9.16 2.55 -14.61
#